data_AF-A0A1I1ZM75-F1
#
_entry.id   AF-A0A1I1ZM75-F1
#
_cell.length_a   1.000
_cell.length_b   1.000
_cell.length_c   1.000
_cell.angle_alpha   90.00
_cell.angle_beta   90.00
_cell.angle_gamma   90.00
#
_symmetry.space_group_name_H-M   'P 1'
#
loop_
_entity.id
_entity.type
_entity.pdbx_description
1 polymer ?
#
loop_
_entity_poly.entity_id
_entity_poly.type
_entity_poly.pdbx_seq_one_letter_code
_entity_poly.pdbx_strand_id
1 'polypeptide(L)'
;MPANTHTPLAQPGSGAHDENEYEDLLGLWSDLETALSWLLLHPRLAEDFPAKLRQCDRWLQDLVAHDTDAALYLMFQLAATSTVGYSASHALVCGTLCHIMAQELKLPSVERDSLVRAAFTMNIGMTALQDELAHQRERPTAAQQRVIDAHPRLGMELLEELGIRDEVWLEVVGQHHAAGADSETRAAPLRLLGAEGRLCRILATIDRYAAMISPRKSRIGRSSTDSVRAIVSQDAVDQNDEVGFALVRRVGLCPPGTFVRLDNGDTAVVLRHGDRPMYPLVASLLDRQGGQLARPALHHTGTGKPRIQSALARSAVPLELNHRTMVRLGLYAARRGHGLGA
;
A
#
# COMPACT_ATOMS: atom_id res chain seq x y z
N MET A 1 44.71 19.93 10.94
CA MET A 1 43.97 18.74 11.42
C MET A 1 43.13 19.16 12.62
N PRO A 2 41.84 19.54 12.46
CA PRO A 2 40.95 19.63 13.60
C PRO A 2 40.03 18.40 13.67
N ALA A 3 39.86 17.90 14.88
CA ALA A 3 39.06 16.75 15.23
C ALA A 3 37.56 17.05 15.10
N ASN A 4 36.82 16.17 14.44
CA ASN A 4 35.35 16.16 14.41
C ASN A 4 34.83 15.64 15.75
N THR A 5 34.29 16.53 16.58
CA THR A 5 33.48 16.16 17.74
C THR A 5 32.06 15.85 17.27
N HIS A 6 31.69 14.57 17.27
CA HIS A 6 30.31 14.14 17.14
C HIS A 6 29.54 14.53 18.41
N THR A 7 28.70 15.56 18.31
CA THR A 7 27.70 15.87 19.35
C THR A 7 26.45 15.03 19.08
N PRO A 8 26.01 14.15 19.99
CA PRO A 8 24.72 13.48 19.85
C PRO A 8 23.59 14.49 20.07
N LEU A 9 22.62 14.54 19.16
CA LEU A 9 21.42 15.37 19.33
C LEU A 9 20.59 14.84 20.51
N ALA A 10 20.50 15.63 21.58
CA ALA A 10 19.50 15.48 22.63
C ALA A 10 18.16 16.14 22.22
N GLN A 11 17.04 15.56 22.65
CA GLN A 11 15.68 16.09 22.41
C GLN A 11 15.32 17.23 23.39
N PRO A 12 14.42 18.15 23.00
CA PRO A 12 13.59 18.91 23.94
C PRO A 12 12.28 18.15 24.27
N GLY A 13 11.68 18.48 25.42
CA GLY A 13 10.64 17.72 26.12
C GLY A 13 9.35 17.39 25.35
N SER A 14 8.76 16.25 25.73
CA SER A 14 7.52 15.66 25.24
C SER A 14 6.28 16.50 25.59
N GLY A 15 5.60 17.05 24.59
CA GLY A 15 4.24 17.55 24.74
C GLY A 15 3.24 16.39 24.67
N ALA A 16 2.50 16.13 25.75
CA ALA A 16 1.47 15.08 25.84
C ALA A 16 0.34 15.20 24.79
N HIS A 17 0.20 16.37 24.16
CA HIS A 17 -0.83 16.64 23.15
C HIS A 17 -0.54 16.00 21.79
N ASP A 18 0.74 15.93 21.39
CA ASP A 18 1.16 15.22 20.17
C ASP A 18 1.04 13.69 20.40
N GLU A 19 1.21 13.18 21.63
CA GLU A 19 1.21 11.73 21.88
C GLU A 19 -0.15 11.04 21.69
N ASN A 20 -1.25 11.77 21.93
CA ASN A 20 -2.62 11.28 21.88
C ASN A 20 -3.15 11.24 20.44
N GLU A 21 -2.79 12.22 19.60
CA GLU A 21 -3.24 12.34 18.21
C GLU A 21 -2.71 11.20 17.30
N TYR A 22 -1.54 10.63 17.60
CA TYR A 22 -0.96 9.54 16.80
C TYR A 22 -1.35 8.14 17.27
N GLU A 23 -1.64 7.97 18.56
CA GLU A 23 -2.32 6.75 19.02
C GLU A 23 -3.69 6.65 18.38
N ASP A 24 -4.37 7.79 18.25
CA ASP A 24 -5.61 7.91 17.50
C ASP A 24 -5.41 7.49 16.04
N LEU A 25 -4.40 8.01 15.32
CA LEU A 25 -4.19 7.66 13.91
C LEU A 25 -4.04 6.15 13.63
N LEU A 26 -3.24 5.42 14.42
CA LEU A 26 -3.11 3.96 14.27
C LEU A 26 -4.40 3.22 14.59
N GLY A 27 -5.11 3.66 15.64
CA GLY A 27 -6.42 3.14 16.00
C GLY A 27 -7.43 3.34 14.86
N LEU A 28 -7.49 4.54 14.29
CA LEU A 28 -8.40 4.88 13.19
C LEU A 28 -8.16 4.03 11.93
N TRP A 29 -6.91 3.72 11.58
CA TRP A 29 -6.62 2.79 10.49
C TRP A 29 -7.10 1.37 10.78
N SER A 30 -6.90 0.88 12.01
CA SER A 30 -7.37 -0.44 12.46
C SER A 30 -8.90 -0.51 12.50
N ASP A 31 -9.56 0.57 12.92
CA ASP A 31 -11.02 0.64 12.97
C ASP A 31 -11.61 0.69 11.57
N LEU A 32 -10.97 1.40 10.63
CA LEU A 32 -11.36 1.38 9.22
C LEU A 32 -11.20 -0.02 8.61
N GLU A 33 -10.09 -0.71 8.87
CA GLU A 33 -9.90 -2.11 8.43
C GLU A 33 -10.99 -3.02 8.99
N THR A 34 -11.32 -2.88 10.27
CA THR A 34 -12.35 -3.66 10.96
C THR A 34 -13.74 -3.39 10.37
N ALA A 35 -14.08 -2.11 10.14
CA ALA A 35 -15.34 -1.73 9.51
C ALA A 35 -15.46 -2.30 8.10
N LEU A 36 -14.38 -2.22 7.30
CA LEU A 36 -14.33 -2.77 5.96
C LEU A 36 -14.45 -4.31 5.99
N SER A 37 -13.74 -4.98 6.90
CA SER A 37 -13.84 -6.43 7.09
C SER A 37 -15.26 -6.89 7.36
N TRP A 38 -15.96 -6.21 8.28
CA TRP A 38 -17.34 -6.54 8.59
C TRP A 38 -18.27 -6.36 7.37
N LEU A 39 -18.11 -5.27 6.61
CA LEU A 39 -18.89 -5.04 5.40
C LEU A 39 -18.66 -6.12 4.34
N LEU A 40 -17.42 -6.55 4.14
CA LEU A 40 -17.08 -7.56 3.11
C LEU A 40 -17.49 -8.97 3.51
N LEU A 41 -17.42 -9.32 4.81
CA LEU A 41 -17.83 -10.64 5.31
C LEU A 41 -19.35 -10.77 5.49
N HIS A 42 -20.03 -9.67 5.79
CA HIS A 42 -21.47 -9.64 6.11
C HIS A 42 -22.27 -8.62 5.29
N PRO A 43 -22.10 -8.55 3.96
CA PRO A 43 -22.67 -7.46 3.18
C PRO A 43 -24.20 -7.41 3.22
N ARG A 44 -24.86 -8.56 3.29
CA ARG A 44 -26.33 -8.67 3.36
C ARG A 44 -26.91 -8.29 4.72
N LEU A 45 -26.09 -8.23 5.77
CA LEU A 45 -26.49 -7.79 7.11
C LEU A 45 -26.27 -6.28 7.31
N ALA A 46 -25.55 -5.63 6.39
CA ALA A 46 -25.29 -4.20 6.45
C ALA A 46 -26.53 -3.42 6.00
N GLU A 47 -27.18 -2.73 6.95
CA GLU A 47 -28.20 -1.74 6.61
C GLU A 47 -27.56 -0.60 5.80
N ASP A 48 -28.12 -0.30 4.62
CA ASP A 48 -27.57 0.67 3.66
C ASP A 48 -26.07 0.46 3.38
N PHE A 49 -25.74 -0.73 2.87
CA PHE A 49 -24.39 -1.08 2.42
C PHE A 49 -23.72 0.01 1.55
N PRO A 50 -24.40 0.63 0.56
CA PRO A 50 -23.81 1.70 -0.23
C PRO A 50 -23.37 2.92 0.61
N ALA A 51 -24.17 3.36 1.58
CA ALA A 51 -23.80 4.49 2.43
C ALA A 51 -22.63 4.16 3.35
N LYS A 52 -22.57 2.96 3.91
CA LYS A 52 -21.46 2.52 4.77
C LYS A 52 -20.15 2.45 3.98
N LEU A 53 -20.15 1.93 2.75
CA LEU A 53 -18.95 1.97 1.90
C LEU A 53 -18.49 3.39 1.57
N ARG A 54 -19.41 4.32 1.29
CA ARG A 54 -19.06 5.74 1.12
C ARG A 54 -18.46 6.36 2.38
N GLN A 55 -18.88 5.92 3.57
CA GLN A 55 -18.27 6.35 4.83
C GLN A 55 -16.84 5.82 4.96
N CYS A 56 -16.59 4.53 4.68
CA CYS A 56 -15.23 3.98 4.66
C CYS A 56 -14.31 4.71 3.66
N ASP A 57 -14.82 5.01 2.45
CA ASP A 57 -14.08 5.78 1.44
C ASP A 57 -13.74 7.19 1.94
N ARG A 58 -14.68 7.92 2.54
CA ARG A 58 -14.39 9.24 3.15
C ARG A 58 -13.39 9.15 4.28
N TRP A 59 -13.53 8.17 5.15
CA TRP A 59 -12.59 7.96 6.24
C TRP A 59 -11.18 7.67 5.74
N LEU A 60 -11.04 6.82 4.70
CA LEU A 60 -9.76 6.60 4.02
C LEU A 60 -9.15 7.91 3.51
N GLN A 61 -9.95 8.77 2.86
CA GLN A 61 -9.47 10.05 2.34
C GLN A 61 -8.93 10.93 3.46
N ASP A 62 -9.67 11.04 4.56
CA ASP A 62 -9.27 11.83 5.71
C ASP A 62 -7.94 11.29 6.26
N LEU A 63 -7.80 9.98 6.46
CA LEU A 63 -6.57 9.36 6.97
C LEU A 63 -5.36 9.57 6.04
N VAL A 64 -5.54 9.46 4.72
CA VAL A 64 -4.46 9.70 3.75
C VAL A 64 -4.08 11.19 3.67
N ALA A 65 -5.05 12.08 3.85
CA ALA A 65 -4.84 13.52 3.86
C ALA A 65 -4.05 14.01 5.09
N HIS A 66 -4.12 13.30 6.22
CA HIS A 66 -3.29 13.61 7.39
C HIS A 66 -1.79 13.45 7.07
N ASP A 67 -1.39 12.29 6.54
CA ASP A 67 -0.03 12.08 6.04
C ASP A 67 0.04 10.87 5.09
N THR A 68 0.36 11.10 3.81
CA THR A 68 0.42 10.05 2.80
C THR A 68 1.59 9.07 3.01
N ASP A 69 2.73 9.53 3.55
CA ASP A 69 3.87 8.62 3.81
C ASP A 69 3.56 7.69 4.97
N ALA A 70 2.89 8.18 6.01
CA ALA A 70 2.41 7.37 7.12
C ALA A 70 1.36 6.35 6.64
N ALA A 71 0.42 6.78 5.80
CA ALA A 71 -0.55 5.87 5.18
C ALA A 71 0.16 4.75 4.39
N LEU A 72 1.12 5.10 3.54
CA LEU A 72 1.91 4.12 2.79
C LEU A 72 2.71 3.20 3.73
N TYR A 73 3.35 3.75 4.76
CA TYR A 73 4.06 2.95 5.77
C TYR A 73 3.15 1.89 6.39
N LEU A 74 1.96 2.27 6.82
CA LEU A 74 1.00 1.38 7.46
C LEU A 74 0.45 0.34 6.48
N MET A 75 0.12 0.74 5.25
CA MET A 75 -0.36 -0.19 4.23
C MET A 75 0.69 -1.24 3.84
N PHE A 76 1.96 -0.85 3.73
CA PHE A 76 3.02 -1.80 3.43
C PHE A 76 3.34 -2.73 4.60
N GLN A 77 3.27 -2.23 5.84
CA GLN A 77 3.42 -3.08 7.01
C GLN A 77 2.25 -4.07 7.11
N LEU A 78 1.01 -3.58 7.00
CA LEU A 78 -0.21 -4.40 6.99
C LEU A 78 -0.13 -5.47 5.89
N ALA A 79 0.19 -5.06 4.66
CA ALA A 79 0.36 -5.97 3.54
C ALA A 79 1.43 -7.02 3.83
N ALA A 80 2.56 -6.65 4.43
CA ALA A 80 3.70 -7.53 4.66
C ALA A 80 3.55 -8.48 5.87
N THR A 81 2.60 -8.25 6.77
CA THR A 81 2.45 -9.03 8.02
C THR A 81 1.11 -9.73 8.17
N SER A 82 0.04 -9.26 7.51
CA SER A 82 -1.30 -9.79 7.72
C SER A 82 -1.61 -11.01 6.84
N THR A 83 -1.96 -12.12 7.49
CA THR A 83 -2.60 -13.28 6.84
C THR A 83 -4.03 -13.52 7.36
N VAL A 84 -4.37 -13.00 8.54
CA VAL A 84 -5.70 -13.12 9.16
C VAL A 84 -6.54 -11.94 8.72
N GLY A 85 -7.76 -12.18 8.19
CA GLY A 85 -8.54 -11.11 7.55
C GLY A 85 -7.83 -10.55 6.30
N TYR A 86 -7.13 -11.42 5.57
CA TYR A 86 -6.38 -11.05 4.37
C TYR A 86 -7.25 -10.33 3.34
N SER A 87 -8.51 -10.74 3.18
CA SER A 87 -9.46 -10.12 2.25
C SER A 87 -9.65 -8.63 2.53
N ALA A 88 -9.86 -8.26 3.81
CA ALA A 88 -10.06 -6.88 4.24
C ALA A 88 -8.78 -6.05 4.16
N SER A 89 -7.65 -6.59 4.62
CA SER A 89 -6.35 -5.91 4.53
C SER A 89 -5.95 -5.67 3.08
N HIS A 90 -6.14 -6.65 2.19
CA HIS A 90 -5.88 -6.51 0.76
C HIS A 90 -6.79 -5.44 0.13
N ALA A 91 -8.09 -5.45 0.45
CA ALA A 91 -9.03 -4.44 -0.01
C ALA A 91 -8.62 -3.03 0.45
N LEU A 92 -8.21 -2.87 1.73
CA LEU A 92 -7.77 -1.59 2.28
C LEU A 92 -6.48 -1.09 1.63
N VAL A 93 -5.51 -1.98 1.42
CA VAL A 93 -4.25 -1.67 0.72
C VAL A 93 -4.53 -1.22 -0.71
N CYS A 94 -5.35 -1.98 -1.46
CA CYS A 94 -5.72 -1.64 -2.82
C CYS A 94 -6.48 -0.31 -2.91
N GLY A 95 -7.45 -0.08 -2.02
CA GLY A 95 -8.20 1.17 -1.95
C GLY A 95 -7.32 2.37 -1.64
N THR A 96 -6.39 2.24 -0.69
CA THR A 96 -5.43 3.30 -0.33
C THR A 96 -4.50 3.63 -1.51
N LEU A 97 -3.92 2.61 -2.15
CA LEU A 97 -3.07 2.81 -3.31
C LEU A 97 -3.84 3.41 -4.49
N CYS A 98 -5.07 2.96 -4.74
CA CYS A 98 -5.94 3.53 -5.76
C CYS A 98 -6.28 5.00 -5.50
N HIS A 99 -6.56 5.38 -4.25
CA HIS A 99 -6.78 6.78 -3.88
C HIS A 99 -5.55 7.64 -4.18
N ILE A 100 -4.36 7.18 -3.77
CA ILE A 100 -3.09 7.88 -3.99
C ILE A 100 -2.78 7.99 -5.49
N MET A 101 -3.01 6.92 -6.26
CA MET A 101 -2.78 6.89 -7.69
C MET A 101 -3.76 7.76 -8.49
N ALA A 102 -5.01 7.86 -8.04
CA ALA A 102 -5.99 8.73 -8.68
C ALA A 102 -5.55 10.20 -8.62
N GLN A 103 -4.91 10.62 -7.53
CA GLN A 103 -4.32 11.96 -7.42
C GLN A 103 -3.13 12.14 -8.36
N GLU A 104 -2.23 11.15 -8.40
CA GLU A 104 -1.04 11.16 -9.25
C GLU A 104 -1.39 11.21 -10.74
N LEU A 105 -2.43 10.47 -11.14
CA LEU A 105 -2.96 10.41 -12.50
C LEU A 105 -3.99 11.51 -12.80
N LYS A 106 -4.28 12.37 -11.81
CA LYS A 106 -5.20 13.51 -11.91
C LYS A 106 -6.61 13.11 -12.39
N LEU A 107 -7.12 12.00 -11.87
CA LEU A 107 -8.46 11.53 -12.21
C LEU A 107 -9.53 12.50 -11.70
N PRO A 108 -10.66 12.65 -12.41
CA PRO A 108 -11.85 13.30 -11.89
C PRO A 108 -12.31 12.68 -10.56
N SER A 109 -12.92 13.47 -9.68
CA SER A 109 -13.38 12.99 -8.36
C SER A 109 -14.35 11.82 -8.46
N VAL A 110 -15.25 11.84 -9.44
CA VAL A 110 -16.20 10.74 -9.70
C VAL A 110 -15.50 9.44 -10.10
N GLU A 111 -14.49 9.51 -10.98
CA GLU A 111 -13.69 8.34 -11.36
C GLU A 111 -12.88 7.80 -10.18
N ARG A 112 -12.34 8.69 -9.35
CA ARG A 112 -11.63 8.29 -8.13
C ARG A 112 -12.55 7.54 -7.18
N ASP A 113 -13.76 8.07 -6.96
CA ASP A 113 -14.75 7.45 -6.08
C ASP A 113 -15.12 6.04 -6.57
N SER A 114 -15.39 5.87 -7.87
CA SER A 114 -15.67 4.56 -8.46
C SER A 114 -14.46 3.62 -8.33
N LEU A 115 -13.24 4.11 -8.58
CA LEU A 115 -12.01 3.31 -8.48
C LEU A 115 -11.76 2.79 -7.05
N VAL A 116 -11.84 3.66 -6.05
CA VAL A 116 -11.58 3.29 -4.64
C VAL A 116 -12.62 2.31 -4.14
N ARG A 117 -13.89 2.55 -4.46
CA ARG A 117 -14.99 1.66 -4.05
C ARG A 117 -14.92 0.33 -4.78
N ALA A 118 -14.53 0.32 -6.06
CA ALA A 118 -14.21 -0.91 -6.78
C ALA A 118 -13.06 -1.67 -6.12
N ALA A 119 -11.98 -0.99 -5.73
CA ALA A 119 -10.86 -1.62 -5.04
C ALA A 119 -11.25 -2.25 -3.69
N PHE A 120 -12.15 -1.62 -2.94
CA PHE A 120 -12.69 -2.18 -1.70
C PHE A 120 -13.52 -3.45 -1.94
N THR A 121 -14.26 -3.53 -3.05
CA THR A 121 -15.25 -4.59 -3.27
C THR A 121 -14.92 -5.58 -4.38
N MET A 122 -13.80 -5.43 -5.09
CA MET A 122 -13.50 -6.27 -6.28
C MET A 122 -13.52 -7.77 -5.99
N ASN A 123 -13.12 -8.16 -4.78
CA ASN A 123 -13.07 -9.55 -4.33
C ASN A 123 -14.29 -9.97 -3.50
N ILE A 124 -15.37 -9.17 -3.43
CA ILE A 124 -16.52 -9.45 -2.55
C ILE A 124 -17.21 -10.79 -2.87
N GLY A 125 -17.17 -11.22 -4.14
CA GLY A 125 -17.69 -12.52 -4.57
C GLY A 125 -16.89 -13.74 -4.06
N MET A 126 -15.71 -13.52 -3.48
CA MET A 126 -14.86 -14.59 -2.94
C MET A 126 -14.22 -14.26 -1.59
N THR A 127 -14.71 -13.28 -0.83
CA THR A 127 -14.07 -12.79 0.41
C THR A 127 -13.68 -13.91 1.39
N ALA A 128 -14.63 -14.79 1.75
CA ALA A 128 -14.35 -15.89 2.67
C ALA A 128 -13.31 -16.89 2.12
N LEU A 129 -13.39 -17.19 0.81
CA LEU A 129 -12.42 -18.07 0.16
C LEU A 129 -11.04 -17.40 0.07
N GLN A 130 -10.98 -16.09 -0.13
CA GLN A 130 -9.73 -15.33 -0.17
C GLN A 130 -8.98 -15.44 1.17
N ASP A 131 -9.70 -15.38 2.29
CA ASP A 131 -9.14 -15.58 3.64
C ASP A 131 -8.65 -17.02 3.86
N GLU A 132 -9.39 -18.02 3.37
CA GLU A 132 -8.97 -19.43 3.40
C GLU A 132 -7.67 -19.63 2.60
N LEU A 133 -7.64 -19.13 1.36
CA LEU A 133 -6.49 -19.25 0.45
C LEU A 133 -5.22 -18.56 0.97
N ALA A 134 -5.35 -17.47 1.75
CA ALA A 134 -4.22 -16.83 2.39
C ALA A 134 -3.47 -17.77 3.35
N HIS A 135 -4.19 -18.69 3.97
CA HIS A 135 -3.67 -19.68 4.92
C HIS A 135 -3.30 -21.03 4.27
N GLN A 136 -3.64 -21.24 3.00
CA GLN A 136 -3.38 -22.46 2.25
C GLN A 136 -1.95 -22.50 1.68
N ARG A 137 -1.28 -23.65 1.75
CA ARG A 137 0.07 -23.85 1.17
C ARG A 137 0.00 -24.41 -0.24
N GLU A 138 -0.98 -25.27 -0.47
CA GLU A 138 -1.24 -25.95 -1.72
C GLU A 138 -1.86 -24.98 -2.74
N ARG A 139 -1.73 -25.31 -4.03
CA ARG A 139 -2.43 -24.58 -5.09
C ARG A 139 -3.95 -24.72 -4.91
N PRO A 140 -4.75 -23.72 -5.35
CA PRO A 140 -6.20 -23.83 -5.35
C PRO A 140 -6.66 -25.13 -6.02
N THR A 141 -7.62 -25.81 -5.39
CA THR A 141 -8.28 -26.97 -5.99
C THR A 141 -9.11 -26.54 -7.21
N ALA A 142 -9.53 -27.48 -8.06
CA ALA A 142 -10.41 -27.17 -9.20
C ALA A 142 -11.76 -26.55 -8.77
N ALA A 143 -12.24 -26.82 -7.55
CA ALA A 143 -13.44 -26.17 -7.01
C ALA A 143 -13.16 -24.72 -6.60
N GLN A 144 -12.07 -24.49 -5.86
CA GLN A 144 -11.65 -23.14 -5.47
C GLN A 144 -11.30 -22.29 -6.70
N GLN A 145 -10.64 -22.87 -7.71
CA GLN A 145 -10.31 -22.17 -8.95
C GLN A 145 -11.57 -21.70 -9.68
N ARG A 146 -12.63 -22.51 -9.76
CA ARG A 146 -13.91 -22.08 -10.35
C ARG A 146 -14.53 -20.89 -9.62
N VAL A 147 -14.38 -20.81 -8.29
CA VAL A 147 -14.84 -19.65 -7.52
C VAL A 147 -13.96 -18.43 -7.82
N ILE A 148 -12.64 -18.60 -7.85
CA ILE A 148 -11.70 -17.52 -8.23
C ILE A 148 -12.02 -16.99 -9.63
N ASP A 149 -12.28 -17.85 -10.60
CA ASP A 149 -12.56 -17.42 -11.98
C ASP A 149 -13.92 -16.71 -12.08
N ALA A 150 -14.90 -17.11 -11.27
CA ALA A 150 -16.25 -16.55 -11.28
C ALA A 150 -16.41 -15.29 -10.41
N HIS A 151 -15.48 -15.01 -9.50
CA HIS A 151 -15.66 -13.99 -8.47
C HIS A 151 -15.88 -12.56 -9.00
N PRO A 152 -15.31 -12.10 -10.15
CA PRO A 152 -15.55 -10.74 -10.62
C PRO A 152 -17.04 -10.56 -10.97
N ARG A 153 -17.61 -11.52 -11.71
CA ARG A 153 -19.04 -11.55 -12.05
C ARG A 153 -19.91 -11.69 -10.81
N LEU A 154 -19.60 -12.65 -9.93
CA LEU A 154 -20.37 -12.86 -8.70
C LEU A 154 -20.32 -11.64 -7.77
N GLY A 155 -19.19 -10.94 -7.72
CA GLY A 155 -19.02 -9.71 -6.97
C GLY A 155 -19.87 -8.58 -7.54
N MET A 156 -19.87 -8.41 -8.87
CA MET A 156 -20.72 -7.43 -9.56
C MET A 156 -22.21 -7.68 -9.28
N GLU A 157 -22.69 -8.91 -9.48
CA GLU A 157 -24.08 -9.31 -9.21
C GLU A 157 -24.48 -9.04 -7.75
N LEU A 158 -23.60 -9.39 -6.80
CA LEU A 158 -23.84 -9.13 -5.38
C LEU A 158 -23.92 -7.62 -5.08
N LEU A 159 -23.07 -6.79 -5.68
CA LEU A 159 -23.10 -5.34 -5.47
C LEU A 159 -24.38 -4.70 -6.03
N GLU A 160 -24.85 -5.18 -7.18
CA GLU A 160 -26.15 -4.77 -7.74
C GLU A 160 -27.32 -5.14 -6.82
N GLU A 161 -27.32 -6.35 -6.26
CA GLU A 161 -28.29 -6.78 -5.25
C GLU A 161 -28.27 -5.87 -4.01
N LEU A 162 -27.08 -5.43 -3.58
CA LEU A 162 -26.88 -4.55 -2.44
C LEU A 162 -27.20 -3.07 -2.73
N GLY A 163 -27.71 -2.75 -3.93
CA GLY A 163 -28.18 -1.42 -4.28
C GLY A 163 -27.10 -0.49 -4.85
N ILE A 164 -25.93 -1.02 -5.26
CA ILE A 164 -24.96 -0.25 -6.03
C ILE A 164 -25.52 -0.02 -7.45
N ARG A 165 -25.39 1.22 -7.93
CA ARG A 165 -25.90 1.71 -9.22
C ARG A 165 -24.87 2.51 -10.02
N ASP A 166 -23.64 2.57 -9.54
CA ASP A 166 -22.53 3.18 -10.27
C ASP A 166 -22.01 2.18 -11.30
N GLU A 167 -22.38 2.39 -12.57
CA GLU A 167 -22.06 1.49 -13.69
C GLU A 167 -20.55 1.32 -13.86
N VAL A 168 -19.78 2.40 -13.70
CA VAL A 168 -18.31 2.36 -13.84
C VAL A 168 -17.70 1.53 -12.73
N TRP A 169 -18.15 1.69 -11.48
CA TRP A 169 -17.70 0.85 -10.37
C TRP A 169 -18.03 -0.63 -10.64
N LEU A 170 -19.27 -0.94 -11.02
CA LEU A 170 -19.69 -2.32 -11.28
C LEU A 170 -18.88 -2.97 -12.39
N GLU A 171 -18.66 -2.27 -13.50
CA GLU A 171 -17.83 -2.77 -14.62
C GLU A 171 -16.38 -2.99 -14.18
N VAL A 172 -15.81 -2.08 -13.39
CA VAL A 172 -14.45 -2.24 -12.86
C VAL A 172 -14.34 -3.48 -11.98
N VAL A 173 -15.33 -3.77 -11.13
CA VAL A 173 -15.39 -5.01 -10.36
C VAL A 173 -15.49 -6.23 -11.28
N GLY A 174 -16.36 -6.19 -12.30
CA GLY A 174 -16.55 -7.28 -13.25
C GLY A 174 -15.33 -7.59 -14.12
N GLN A 175 -14.49 -6.59 -14.42
CA GLN A 175 -13.42 -6.69 -15.43
C GLN A 175 -12.00 -6.55 -14.88
N HIS A 176 -11.79 -6.38 -13.57
CA HIS A 176 -10.45 -6.11 -13.02
C HIS A 176 -9.39 -7.19 -13.35
N HIS A 177 -9.78 -8.41 -13.70
CA HIS A 177 -8.88 -9.44 -14.23
C HIS A 177 -8.53 -9.26 -15.72
N ALA A 178 -9.51 -8.87 -16.54
CA ALA A 178 -9.39 -8.86 -18.00
C ALA A 178 -8.48 -7.73 -18.53
N ALA A 179 -8.57 -6.54 -17.92
CA ALA A 179 -7.83 -5.36 -18.37
C ALA A 179 -6.29 -5.44 -18.17
N GLY A 180 -5.81 -6.41 -17.38
CA GLY A 180 -4.38 -6.66 -17.17
C GLY A 180 -3.74 -7.63 -18.14
N ALA A 181 -4.53 -8.40 -18.90
CA ALA A 181 -4.04 -9.50 -19.73
C ALA A 181 -3.67 -9.07 -21.15
N ASP A 182 -4.40 -8.10 -21.71
CA ASP A 182 -4.18 -7.57 -23.05
C ASP A 182 -2.97 -6.61 -23.10
N SER A 183 -2.02 -6.86 -24.01
CA SER A 183 -0.89 -5.95 -24.26
C SER A 183 -1.28 -4.68 -25.01
N GLU A 184 -2.29 -4.72 -25.89
CA GLU A 184 -2.77 -3.56 -26.65
C GLU A 184 -3.44 -2.53 -25.72
N THR A 185 -4.31 -2.97 -24.81
CA THR A 185 -4.92 -2.10 -23.79
C THR A 185 -3.88 -1.53 -22.80
N ARG A 186 -2.79 -2.25 -22.52
CA ARG A 186 -1.66 -1.73 -21.72
C ARG A 186 -0.80 -0.71 -22.46
N ALA A 187 -0.70 -0.81 -23.79
CA ALA A 187 0.07 0.15 -24.59
C ALA A 187 -0.71 1.45 -24.88
N ALA A 188 -2.05 1.42 -24.79
CA ALA A 188 -2.90 2.58 -25.05
C ALA A 188 -2.74 3.67 -23.95
N PRO A 189 -2.55 4.95 -24.31
CA PRO A 189 -2.55 6.04 -23.34
C PRO A 189 -3.84 6.11 -22.52
N LEU A 190 -3.76 6.33 -21.20
CA LEU A 190 -4.94 6.29 -20.31
C LEU A 190 -6.01 7.32 -20.71
N ARG A 191 -5.58 8.45 -21.26
CA ARG A 191 -6.47 9.52 -21.75
C ARG A 191 -7.32 9.14 -22.97
N LEU A 192 -6.95 8.09 -23.70
CA LEU A 192 -7.70 7.59 -24.85
C LEU A 192 -8.72 6.51 -24.46
N LEU A 193 -8.59 5.96 -23.25
CA LEU A 193 -9.54 5.01 -22.70
C LEU A 193 -10.74 5.75 -22.10
N GLY A 194 -11.93 5.14 -22.22
CA GLY A 194 -13.09 5.51 -21.41
C GLY A 194 -12.82 5.29 -19.91
N ALA A 195 -13.69 5.81 -19.05
CA ALA A 195 -13.54 5.72 -17.60
C ALA A 195 -13.36 4.26 -17.13
N GLU A 196 -14.22 3.34 -17.56
CA GLU A 196 -14.16 1.91 -17.22
C GLU A 196 -12.80 1.29 -17.56
N GLY A 197 -12.38 1.35 -18.83
CA GLY A 197 -11.11 0.78 -19.26
C GLY A 197 -9.90 1.38 -18.54
N ARG A 198 -9.93 2.69 -18.30
CA ARG A 198 -8.88 3.40 -17.54
C ARG A 198 -8.80 2.89 -16.10
N LEU A 199 -9.94 2.83 -15.41
CA LEU A 199 -10.02 2.40 -14.01
C LEU A 199 -9.72 0.92 -13.85
N CYS A 200 -10.19 0.05 -14.75
CA CYS A 200 -9.85 -1.37 -14.78
C CYS A 200 -8.34 -1.58 -14.90
N ARG A 201 -7.67 -0.84 -15.79
CA ARG A 201 -6.23 -0.93 -15.95
C ARG A 201 -5.48 -0.50 -14.69
N ILE A 202 -5.91 0.60 -14.06
CA ILE A 202 -5.31 1.09 -12.80
C ILE A 202 -5.50 0.04 -11.71
N LEU A 203 -6.73 -0.44 -11.50
CA LEU A 203 -7.05 -1.40 -10.45
C LEU A 203 -6.33 -2.73 -10.67
N ALA A 204 -6.29 -3.26 -11.89
CA ALA A 204 -5.60 -4.51 -12.19
C ALA A 204 -4.10 -4.43 -11.87
N THR A 205 -3.46 -3.29 -12.16
CA THR A 205 -2.04 -3.07 -11.82
C THR A 205 -1.84 -2.96 -10.31
N ILE A 206 -2.72 -2.25 -9.60
CA ILE A 206 -2.66 -2.15 -8.13
C ILE A 206 -2.92 -3.49 -7.45
N ASP A 207 -3.90 -4.25 -7.90
CA ASP A 207 -4.22 -5.58 -7.35
C ASP A 207 -3.03 -6.54 -7.49
N ARG A 208 -2.42 -6.61 -8.69
CA ARG A 208 -1.20 -7.40 -8.90
C ARG A 208 -0.06 -6.93 -8.00
N TYR A 209 0.12 -5.62 -7.85
CA TYR A 209 1.18 -5.05 -7.03
C TYR A 209 0.98 -5.37 -5.54
N ALA A 210 -0.20 -5.10 -4.99
CA ALA A 210 -0.58 -5.40 -3.63
C ALA A 210 -0.45 -6.90 -3.34
N ALA A 211 -0.96 -7.74 -4.25
CA ALA A 211 -0.81 -9.17 -4.13
C ALA A 211 0.67 -9.56 -4.04
N MET A 212 1.59 -8.99 -4.84
CA MET A 212 3.03 -9.32 -4.81
C MET A 212 3.77 -8.95 -3.53
N ILE A 213 3.37 -7.88 -2.84
CA ILE A 213 3.99 -7.46 -1.58
C ILE A 213 3.41 -8.19 -0.36
N SER A 214 2.22 -8.77 -0.47
CA SER A 214 1.62 -9.55 0.61
C SER A 214 2.16 -10.99 0.71
N PRO A 215 2.47 -11.48 1.93
CA PRO A 215 2.80 -12.87 2.15
C PRO A 215 1.53 -13.72 2.06
N ARG A 216 1.65 -14.89 1.43
CA ARG A 216 0.64 -15.96 1.52
C ARG A 216 1.35 -17.23 1.93
N LYS A 217 0.69 -18.18 2.63
CA LYS A 217 1.41 -19.41 3.02
C LYS A 217 1.96 -20.21 1.84
N SER A 218 1.30 -20.11 0.67
CA SER A 218 1.74 -20.71 -0.59
C SER A 218 2.88 -19.95 -1.30
N ARG A 219 3.18 -18.71 -0.90
CA ARG A 219 4.20 -17.88 -1.56
C ARG A 219 4.87 -16.89 -0.60
N ILE A 220 6.19 -16.99 -0.48
CA ILE A 220 7.01 -15.99 0.21
C ILE A 220 6.88 -14.66 -0.53
N GLY A 221 6.49 -13.59 0.18
CA GLY A 221 6.40 -12.24 -0.39
C GLY A 221 7.74 -11.78 -0.98
N ARG A 222 7.68 -11.05 -2.10
CA ARG A 222 8.87 -10.45 -2.73
C ARG A 222 9.30 -9.19 -1.98
N SER A 223 10.54 -8.74 -2.19
CA SER A 223 10.89 -7.38 -1.77
C SER A 223 10.03 -6.38 -2.55
N SER A 224 9.72 -5.24 -1.95
CA SER A 224 8.93 -4.20 -2.60
C SER A 224 9.55 -3.75 -3.92
N THR A 225 10.89 -3.62 -3.97
CA THR A 225 11.61 -3.28 -5.21
C THR A 225 11.41 -4.32 -6.30
N ASP A 226 11.41 -5.61 -5.95
CA ASP A 226 11.22 -6.68 -6.93
C ASP A 226 9.77 -6.68 -7.43
N SER A 227 8.81 -6.43 -6.56
CA SER A 227 7.40 -6.26 -6.93
C SER A 227 7.20 -5.08 -7.87
N VAL A 228 7.80 -3.92 -7.57
CA VAL A 228 7.74 -2.73 -8.44
C VAL A 228 8.39 -3.03 -9.80
N ARG A 229 9.59 -3.62 -9.82
CA ARG A 229 10.28 -3.99 -11.06
C ARG A 229 9.50 -5.00 -11.90
N ALA A 230 8.79 -5.93 -11.26
CA ALA A 230 7.94 -6.89 -11.96
C ALA A 230 6.72 -6.22 -12.61
N ILE A 231 6.13 -5.19 -11.97
CA ILE A 231 5.07 -4.40 -12.58
C ILE A 231 5.60 -3.58 -13.77
N VAL A 232 6.75 -2.96 -13.64
CA VAL A 232 7.31 -1.99 -14.62
C VAL A 232 8.25 -2.70 -15.62
N SER A 233 7.91 -3.90 -16.08
CA SER A 233 8.86 -4.83 -16.74
C SER A 233 9.73 -4.20 -17.85
N GLN A 234 10.96 -4.72 -17.95
CA GLN A 234 12.12 -4.20 -18.71
C GLN A 234 12.07 -4.40 -20.24
N ASP A 235 10.95 -4.84 -20.80
CA ASP A 235 10.86 -5.09 -22.23
C ASP A 235 10.50 -3.81 -22.99
N ALA A 236 11.23 -3.54 -24.06
CA ALA A 236 11.12 -2.34 -24.90
C ALA A 236 9.72 -2.10 -25.51
N VAL A 237 8.77 -3.03 -25.31
CA VAL A 237 7.36 -2.98 -25.73
C VAL A 237 6.50 -2.17 -24.75
N ASP A 238 6.88 -2.06 -23.47
CA ASP A 238 6.06 -1.45 -22.40
C ASP A 238 6.49 -0.02 -22.00
N GLN A 239 7.21 0.69 -22.89
CA GLN A 239 7.65 2.08 -22.66
C GLN A 239 6.49 3.08 -22.41
N ASN A 240 5.25 2.65 -22.61
CA ASN A 240 4.03 3.43 -22.37
C ASN A 240 3.21 2.96 -21.15
N ASP A 241 3.78 2.18 -20.20
CA ASP A 241 3.04 1.81 -18.99
C ASP A 241 2.86 2.97 -18.00
N GLU A 242 1.96 3.90 -18.34
CA GLU A 242 1.64 5.11 -17.56
C GLU A 242 1.31 4.79 -16.10
N VAL A 243 0.62 3.68 -15.83
CA VAL A 243 0.23 3.28 -14.47
C VAL A 243 1.45 2.80 -13.68
N GLY A 244 2.28 1.92 -14.26
CA GLY A 244 3.51 1.46 -13.63
C GLY A 244 4.49 2.60 -13.33
N PHE A 245 4.67 3.53 -14.26
CA PHE A 245 5.51 4.71 -14.03
C PHE A 245 4.96 5.65 -12.97
N ALA A 246 3.65 5.89 -12.96
CA ALA A 246 3.01 6.68 -11.92
C ALA A 246 3.16 6.01 -10.54
N LEU A 247 3.06 4.67 -10.47
CA LEU A 247 3.26 3.91 -9.25
C LEU A 247 4.70 4.08 -8.72
N VAL A 248 5.72 3.94 -9.57
CA VAL A 248 7.12 4.18 -9.18
C VAL A 248 7.33 5.60 -8.70
N ARG A 249 6.74 6.59 -9.40
CA ARG A 249 6.91 8.00 -9.08
C ARG A 249 6.29 8.35 -7.73
N ARG A 250 5.11 7.78 -7.42
CA ARG A 250 4.35 8.13 -6.22
C ARG A 250 4.67 7.26 -5.00
N VAL A 251 4.93 5.97 -5.21
CA VAL A 251 5.16 4.97 -4.15
C VAL A 251 6.64 4.59 -4.01
N GLY A 252 7.49 5.01 -4.95
CA GLY A 252 8.93 4.81 -4.89
C GLY A 252 9.37 3.37 -5.18
N LEU A 253 10.68 3.18 -5.38
CA LEU A 253 11.27 1.84 -5.52
C LEU A 253 11.34 1.12 -4.17
N CYS A 254 11.64 1.87 -3.10
CA CYS A 254 11.59 1.40 -1.72
C CYS A 254 10.52 2.22 -0.97
N PRO A 255 9.25 1.80 -1.02
CA PRO A 255 8.14 2.49 -0.36
C PRO A 255 8.30 2.60 1.16
N PRO A 256 7.71 3.61 1.83
CA PRO A 256 7.54 3.64 3.27
C PRO A 256 7.00 2.30 3.80
N GLY A 257 7.54 1.83 4.92
CA GLY A 257 7.21 0.54 5.50
C GLY A 257 8.04 -0.62 4.93
N THR A 258 8.93 -0.40 3.98
CA THR A 258 9.75 -1.49 3.43
C THR A 258 11.12 -1.54 4.09
N PHE A 259 11.69 -2.76 4.21
CA PHE A 259 13.01 -2.94 4.78
C PHE A 259 14.10 -2.86 3.71
N VAL A 260 15.24 -2.29 4.08
CA VAL A 260 16.39 -2.11 3.22
C VAL A 260 17.68 -2.44 3.95
N ARG A 261 18.66 -2.93 3.20
CA ARG A 261 20.05 -3.00 3.62
C ARG A 261 20.78 -1.75 3.20
N LEU A 262 21.54 -1.16 4.11
CA LEU A 262 22.34 0.02 3.85
C LEU A 262 23.80 -0.35 3.53
N ASP A 263 24.52 0.53 2.83
CA ASP A 263 25.90 0.30 2.39
C ASP A 263 26.94 0.21 3.54
N ASN A 264 26.54 0.57 4.76
CA ASN A 264 27.31 0.34 5.99
C ASN A 264 27.05 -1.04 6.65
N GLY A 265 26.12 -1.82 6.09
CA GLY A 265 25.70 -3.14 6.55
C GLY A 265 24.44 -3.15 7.41
N ASP A 266 23.93 -1.99 7.84
CA ASP A 266 22.77 -1.91 8.73
C ASP A 266 21.48 -2.33 8.01
N THR A 267 20.54 -2.85 8.78
CA THR A 267 19.16 -3.08 8.33
C THR A 267 18.28 -1.94 8.81
N ALA A 268 17.57 -1.31 7.88
CA ALA A 268 16.73 -0.15 8.12
C ALA A 268 15.33 -0.34 7.56
N VAL A 269 14.39 0.47 8.07
CA VAL A 269 13.05 0.60 7.50
C VAL A 269 12.91 1.96 6.83
N VAL A 270 12.26 2.00 5.67
CA VAL A 270 11.90 3.26 5.02
C VAL A 270 10.75 3.90 5.77
N LEU A 271 10.91 5.16 6.18
CA LEU A 271 9.89 5.91 6.90
C LEU A 271 9.08 6.81 5.99
N ARG A 272 9.73 7.42 4.99
CA ARG A 272 9.11 8.40 4.08
C ARG A 272 9.76 8.41 2.73
N HIS A 273 9.03 8.86 1.71
CA HIS A 273 9.65 9.28 0.47
C HIS A 273 10.62 10.44 0.70
N GLY A 274 11.64 10.52 -0.14
CA GLY A 274 12.44 11.73 -0.29
C GLY A 274 12.06 12.45 -1.57
N ASP A 275 12.67 13.61 -1.81
CA ASP A 275 12.44 14.42 -3.01
C ASP A 275 12.72 13.67 -4.33
N ARG A 276 13.45 12.55 -4.26
CA ARG A 276 13.67 11.64 -5.39
C ARG A 276 13.35 10.19 -4.97
N PRO A 277 12.83 9.35 -5.89
CA PRO A 277 12.41 7.97 -5.57
C PRO A 277 13.49 7.05 -4.97
N MET A 278 14.78 7.33 -5.21
CA MET A 278 15.91 6.54 -4.68
C MET A 278 16.49 7.06 -3.36
N TYR A 279 15.96 8.17 -2.83
CA TYR A 279 16.54 8.85 -1.69
C TYR A 279 15.58 9.05 -0.51
N PRO A 280 14.91 7.99 -0.04
CA PRO A 280 13.98 8.11 1.06
C PRO A 280 14.67 8.40 2.40
N LEU A 281 13.86 8.82 3.37
CA LEU A 281 14.25 8.82 4.78
C LEU A 281 14.13 7.40 5.33
N VAL A 282 15.20 6.92 5.96
CA VAL A 282 15.23 5.59 6.57
C VAL A 282 15.61 5.68 8.04
N ALA A 283 15.21 4.67 8.82
CA ALA A 283 15.65 4.46 10.18
C ALA A 283 16.37 3.11 10.30
N SER A 284 17.67 3.13 10.62
CA SER A 284 18.42 1.92 10.95
C SER A 284 17.92 1.33 12.26
N LEU A 285 17.72 0.02 12.28
CA LEU A 285 17.16 -0.73 13.40
C LEU A 285 18.07 -1.84 13.88
N LEU A 286 18.79 -2.50 12.96
CA LEU A 286 19.79 -3.51 13.27
C LEU A 286 21.14 -3.06 12.70
N ASP A 287 22.21 -3.27 13.46
CA ASP A 287 23.57 -3.09 12.97
C ASP A 287 23.97 -4.20 11.97
N ARG A 288 25.16 -4.08 11.37
CA ARG A 288 25.72 -5.08 10.44
C ARG A 288 25.85 -6.50 11.00
N GLN A 289 25.89 -6.67 12.32
CA GLN A 289 25.96 -7.97 12.99
C GLN A 289 24.57 -8.53 13.31
N GLY A 290 23.51 -7.78 13.01
CA GLY A 290 22.13 -8.12 13.35
C GLY A 290 21.74 -7.73 14.78
N GLY A 291 22.60 -7.00 15.51
CA GLY A 291 22.31 -6.48 16.82
C GLY A 291 21.28 -5.35 16.74
N GLN A 292 20.22 -5.43 17.55
CA GLN A 292 19.21 -4.37 17.60
C GLN A 292 19.82 -3.09 18.19
N LEU A 293 19.67 -1.98 17.47
CA LEU A 293 20.09 -0.68 17.96
C LEU A 293 19.19 -0.23 19.11
N ALA A 294 19.81 0.30 20.17
CA ALA A 294 19.07 0.83 21.33
C ALA A 294 18.12 1.98 20.95
N ARG A 295 18.46 2.73 19.88
CA ARG A 295 17.61 3.77 19.30
C ARG A 295 17.72 3.72 17.78
N PRO A 296 16.59 3.87 17.06
CA PRO A 296 16.62 3.99 15.61
C PRO A 296 17.47 5.19 15.15
N ALA A 297 18.38 4.97 14.20
CA ALA A 297 19.21 6.04 13.65
C ALA A 297 18.63 6.53 12.31
N LEU A 298 18.32 7.83 12.20
CA LEU A 298 17.72 8.41 11.00
C LEU A 298 18.76 8.79 9.96
N HIS A 299 18.49 8.45 8.70
CA HIS A 299 19.36 8.77 7.57
C HIS A 299 18.58 9.32 6.38
N HIS A 300 18.96 10.51 5.92
CA HIS A 300 18.51 11.06 4.63
C HIS A 300 19.44 10.53 3.54
N THR A 301 18.97 9.52 2.80
CA THR A 301 19.82 8.76 1.87
C THR A 301 20.22 9.55 0.61
N GLY A 302 19.63 10.73 0.38
CA GLY A 302 19.95 11.62 -0.75
C GLY A 302 21.10 12.59 -0.54
N THR A 303 21.38 12.97 0.70
CA THR A 303 22.37 14.01 1.05
C THR A 303 23.52 13.47 1.91
N GLY A 304 23.45 12.21 2.33
CA GLY A 304 24.43 11.61 3.23
C GLY A 304 24.72 10.14 2.96
N LYS A 305 25.54 9.58 3.85
CA LYS A 305 25.70 8.14 4.05
C LYS A 305 24.99 7.73 5.34
N PRO A 306 24.55 6.48 5.45
CA PRO A 306 24.66 5.41 4.46
C PRO A 306 23.58 5.49 3.36
N ARG A 307 23.81 4.80 2.24
CA ARG A 307 22.86 4.69 1.11
C ARG A 307 22.16 3.34 1.10
N ILE A 308 21.00 3.25 0.42
CA ILE A 308 20.33 1.97 0.18
C ILE A 308 21.19 1.11 -0.75
N GLN A 309 21.57 -0.08 -0.27
CA GLN A 309 22.27 -1.09 -1.04
C GLN A 309 21.29 -2.06 -1.72
N SER A 310 20.28 -2.55 -0.98
CA SER A 310 19.24 -3.44 -1.50
C SER A 310 17.97 -3.39 -0.67
N ALA A 311 16.81 -3.75 -1.24
CA ALA A 311 15.62 -4.01 -0.44
C ALA A 311 15.69 -5.40 0.20
N LEU A 312 14.92 -5.59 1.27
CA LEU A 312 14.81 -6.83 2.02
C LEU A 312 13.34 -7.23 2.11
N ALA A 313 13.06 -8.53 1.97
CA ALA A 313 11.74 -9.08 2.28
C ALA A 313 11.49 -9.01 3.80
N ARG A 314 10.22 -8.82 4.20
CA ARG A 314 9.83 -8.78 5.62
C ARG A 314 10.29 -10.03 6.39
N SER A 315 10.24 -11.20 5.76
CA SER A 315 10.66 -12.49 6.34
C SER A 315 12.16 -12.58 6.65
N ALA A 316 12.98 -11.72 6.05
CA ALA A 316 14.43 -11.67 6.30
C ALA A 316 14.82 -10.78 7.49
N VAL A 317 13.85 -10.11 8.13
CA VAL A 317 14.09 -9.18 9.24
C VAL A 317 13.46 -9.74 10.52
N PRO A 318 14.25 -10.26 11.48
CA PRO A 318 13.74 -10.88 12.70
C PRO A 318 13.42 -9.85 13.79
N LEU A 319 12.73 -8.77 13.42
CA LEU A 319 12.39 -7.67 14.32
C LEU A 319 10.90 -7.33 14.22
N GLU A 320 10.23 -7.24 15.36
CA GLU A 320 8.91 -6.64 15.46
C GLU A 320 9.04 -5.13 15.63
N LEU A 321 8.30 -4.38 14.80
CA LEU A 321 8.38 -2.93 14.80
C LEU A 321 7.40 -2.34 15.81
N ASN A 322 7.87 -1.34 16.55
CA ASN A 322 6.95 -0.42 17.19
C ASN A 322 6.49 0.61 16.14
N HIS A 323 5.37 0.33 15.48
CA HIS A 323 4.82 1.18 14.41
C HIS A 323 4.55 2.61 14.88
N ARG A 324 4.09 2.79 16.13
CA ARG A 324 3.91 4.12 16.75
C ARG A 324 5.21 4.91 16.72
N THR A 325 6.32 4.32 17.15
CA THR A 325 7.63 4.97 17.12
C THR A 325 8.07 5.29 15.70
N MET A 326 7.87 4.38 14.74
CA MET A 326 8.30 4.57 13.35
C MET A 326 7.53 5.70 12.66
N VAL A 327 6.20 5.71 12.78
CA VAL A 327 5.35 6.76 12.22
C VAL A 327 5.69 8.12 12.84
N ARG A 328 5.88 8.19 14.17
CA ARG A 328 6.32 9.42 14.87
C ARG A 328 7.65 9.93 14.34
N LEU A 329 8.64 9.06 14.16
CA LEU A 329 9.96 9.45 13.63
C LEU A 329 9.86 9.98 12.20
N GLY A 330 9.02 9.37 11.36
CA GLY A 330 8.74 9.86 10.02
C GLY A 330 8.17 11.28 10.07
N LEU A 331 7.05 11.48 10.76
CA LEU A 331 6.37 12.77 10.88
C LEU A 331 7.28 13.88 11.45
N TYR A 332 8.07 13.55 12.48
CA TYR A 332 9.04 14.47 13.05
C TYR A 332 10.05 14.98 12.00
N ALA A 333 10.54 14.09 11.15
CA ALA A 333 11.48 14.46 10.10
C ALA A 333 10.83 15.33 9.02
N ALA A 334 9.55 15.12 8.70
CA ALA A 334 8.80 15.97 7.76
C ALA A 334 8.68 17.42 8.26
N ARG A 335 8.32 17.61 9.53
CA ARG A 335 8.21 18.95 10.15
C ARG A 335 9.53 19.71 10.13
N ARG A 336 10.67 19.02 10.28
CA ARG A 336 12.00 19.64 10.24
C ARG A 336 12.54 19.89 8.83
N GLY A 337 12.17 19.07 7.84
CA GLY A 337 12.50 19.32 6.44
C GLY A 337 11.89 20.64 5.93
N HIS A 338 10.69 20.98 6.39
CA HIS A 338 10.03 22.26 6.06
C HIS A 338 10.58 23.48 6.84
N GLY A 339 11.32 23.28 7.93
CA GLY A 339 11.87 24.36 8.78
C GLY A 339 13.23 24.92 8.36
N LEU A 340 13.86 24.37 7.32
CA LEU A 340 15.17 24.81 6.81
C LEU A 340 15.07 25.62 5.51
N GLY A 341 13.85 26.04 5.13
CA GLY A 341 13.56 26.80 3.92
C GLY A 341 12.83 28.13 4.14
N ALA A 342 12.84 28.68 5.36
CA ALA A 342 12.27 29.99 5.69
C ALA A 342 13.38 31.01 6.02
#